data_AF-A0A6I9YKQ9-F1
#
_entry.id   AF-A0A6I9YKQ9-F1
#
_cell.length_a   1.000
_cell.length_b   1.000
_cell.length_c   1.000
_cell.angle_alpha   90.00
_cell.angle_beta   90.00
_cell.angle_gamma   90.00
#
_symmetry.space_group_name_H-M   'P 1'
#
loop_
_entity.id
_entity.type
_entity.pdbx_description
1 polymer ?
#
loop_
_entity_poly.entity_id
_entity_poly.type
_entity_poly.pdbx_seq_one_letter_code
_entity_poly.pdbx_strand_id
1 'polypeptide(L)'
;MLFTAEMFDMYQQYAAYKNWTFDTLTYTSSVIGGLRHASASIKGLEAYGQLKFEGGVHRVQRVPKTEKQGRIHTSTMTVAILPQPSEITLTINPKDLCIETKRASGAGGQHVNTTDSAVRIVHIPSGIVSECQQARSQIKNKEKAMELLHAKLYSIKLEEQTAKIHTARKIQANQQCTDTRCFTQASVAKKNQNW
;
A
#
# COMPACT_ATOMS: atom_id res chain seq x y z
N MET A 1 16.69 10.08 13.57
CA MET A 1 15.70 9.63 14.58
C MET A 1 14.99 10.80 15.24
N LEU A 2 15.70 11.75 15.87
CA LEU A 2 15.03 12.96 16.41
C LEU A 2 14.38 13.80 15.30
N PHE A 3 15.07 13.99 14.17
CA PHE A 3 14.53 14.72 13.01
C PHE A 3 13.20 14.11 12.50
N THR A 4 13.12 12.78 12.47
CA THR A 4 11.92 12.05 12.07
C THR A 4 10.74 12.29 13.02
N ALA A 5 10.99 12.37 14.33
CA ALA A 5 9.96 12.70 15.31
C ALA A 5 9.46 14.14 15.13
N GLU A 6 10.36 15.10 14.96
CA GLU A 6 10.01 16.51 14.75
C GLU A 6 9.16 16.72 13.49
N MET A 7 9.49 16.05 12.37
CA MET A 7 8.64 16.11 11.18
C MET A 7 7.30 15.42 11.39
N PHE A 8 7.24 14.32 12.13
CA PHE A 8 5.98 13.67 12.45
C PHE A 8 5.05 14.59 13.25
N ASP A 9 5.60 15.26 14.27
CA ASP A 9 4.89 16.25 15.07
C ASP A 9 4.44 17.45 14.20
N MET A 10 5.29 17.91 13.29
CA MET A 10 4.95 18.96 12.32
C MET A 10 3.75 18.55 11.45
N TYR A 11 3.72 17.33 10.90
CA TYR A 11 2.60 16.84 10.11
C TYR A 11 1.32 16.69 10.93
N GLN A 12 1.43 16.26 12.18
CA GLN A 12 0.29 16.16 13.09
C GLN A 12 -0.32 17.55 13.36
N GLN A 13 0.52 18.56 13.63
CA GLN A 13 0.08 19.95 13.81
C GLN A 13 -0.49 20.55 12.52
N TYR A 14 0.12 20.24 11.37
CA TYR A 14 -0.37 20.69 10.07
C TYR A 14 -1.76 20.10 9.75
N ALA A 15 -1.96 18.81 10.04
CA ALA A 15 -3.26 18.17 9.91
C ALA A 15 -4.30 18.82 10.83
N ALA A 16 -3.95 19.10 12.08
CA ALA A 16 -4.83 19.81 13.02
C ALA A 16 -5.19 21.23 12.51
N TYR A 17 -4.21 21.98 12.00
CA TYR A 17 -4.42 23.31 11.41
C TYR A 17 -5.38 23.29 10.21
N LYS A 18 -5.30 22.25 9.37
CA LYS A 18 -6.18 22.04 8.21
C LYS A 18 -7.52 21.38 8.56
N ASN A 19 -7.80 21.12 9.84
CA ASN A 19 -8.96 20.35 10.31
C ASN A 19 -9.06 18.95 9.69
N TRP A 20 -7.92 18.31 9.46
CA TRP A 20 -7.84 16.92 9.01
C TRP A 20 -7.74 15.96 10.19
N THR A 21 -8.33 14.78 10.05
CA THR A 21 -8.18 13.70 11.02
C THR A 21 -6.84 13.01 10.79
N PHE A 22 -6.03 12.91 11.84
CA PHE A 22 -4.72 12.28 11.82
C PHE A 22 -4.73 11.05 12.72
N ASP A 23 -4.78 9.86 12.11
CA ASP A 23 -4.83 8.57 12.80
C ASP A 23 -3.45 7.92 12.76
N THR A 24 -2.78 7.79 13.90
CA THR A 24 -1.46 7.12 13.96
C THR A 24 -1.64 5.60 13.87
N LEU A 25 -0.98 4.96 12.89
CA LEU A 25 -1.09 3.52 12.66
C LEU A 25 0.09 2.75 13.29
N THR A 26 1.31 3.22 13.04
CA THR A 26 2.52 2.60 13.57
C THR A 26 3.42 3.69 14.10
N TYR A 27 3.96 3.47 15.30
CA TYR A 27 4.88 4.39 15.94
C TYR A 27 6.02 3.60 16.59
N THR A 28 7.19 3.62 15.96
CA THR A 28 8.38 2.87 16.42
C THR A 28 9.42 3.82 16.98
N SER A 29 9.48 3.91 18.30
CA SER A 29 10.47 4.72 19.02
C SER A 29 11.85 4.06 19.03
N SER A 30 12.87 4.87 19.30
CA SER A 30 14.26 4.42 19.48
C SER A 30 14.72 4.55 20.92
N VAL A 31 15.71 3.75 21.32
CA VAL A 31 16.29 3.69 22.67
C VAL A 31 16.91 5.02 23.10
N ILE A 32 17.49 5.77 22.15
CA ILE A 32 18.16 7.07 22.38
C ILE A 32 17.14 8.24 22.29
N GLY A 33 15.85 7.93 22.13
CA GLY A 33 14.79 8.88 21.88
C GLY A 33 14.59 9.19 20.39
N GLY A 34 13.40 9.72 20.08
CA GLY A 34 12.94 9.98 18.71
C GLY A 34 12.37 8.75 18.01
N LEU A 35 12.20 8.88 16.70
CA LEU A 35 11.41 7.96 15.89
C LEU A 35 12.28 7.26 14.85
N ARG A 36 12.19 5.93 14.76
CA ARG A 36 12.83 5.14 13.70
C ARG A 36 11.92 4.99 12.49
N HIS A 37 10.64 4.70 12.74
CA HIS A 37 9.62 4.55 11.71
C HIS A 37 8.26 4.96 12.28
N ALA A 38 7.46 5.67 11.49
CA ALA A 38 6.05 5.85 11.78
C ALA A 38 5.22 5.85 10.50
N SER A 39 3.95 5.53 10.66
CA SER A 39 2.91 5.63 9.65
C SER A 39 1.65 6.20 10.26
N ALA A 40 0.95 7.04 9.50
CA ALA A 40 -0.31 7.64 9.90
C ALA A 40 -1.25 7.71 8.68
N SER A 41 -2.56 7.58 8.95
CA SER A 41 -3.62 7.84 7.98
C SER A 41 -4.14 9.26 8.19
N ILE A 42 -4.22 10.02 7.10
CA ILE A 42 -4.72 11.40 7.12
C ILE A 42 -6.01 11.42 6.31
N LYS A 43 -7.11 11.81 6.97
CA LYS A 43 -8.42 11.95 6.33
C LYS A 43 -8.79 13.43 6.29
N GLY A 44 -9.02 13.94 5.10
CA GLY A 44 -9.30 15.35 4.89
C GLY A 44 -9.57 15.68 3.44
N LEU A 45 -10.29 16.77 3.21
CA LEU A 45 -10.56 17.25 1.85
C LEU A 45 -9.24 17.67 1.19
N GLU A 46 -8.98 17.11 0.00
CA GLU A 46 -7.77 17.34 -0.80
C GLU A 46 -6.44 17.07 -0.07
N ALA A 47 -6.43 16.27 1.01
CA ALA A 47 -5.23 16.01 1.80
C ALA A 47 -4.07 15.46 0.97
N TYR A 48 -4.35 14.49 0.09
CA TYR A 48 -3.35 13.93 -0.83
C TYR A 48 -2.84 14.98 -1.84
N GLY A 49 -3.71 15.87 -2.33
CA GLY A 49 -3.34 16.88 -3.33
C GLY A 49 -2.30 17.87 -2.83
N GLN A 50 -2.39 18.24 -1.55
CA GLN A 50 -1.42 19.13 -0.89
C GLN A 50 -0.15 18.38 -0.47
N LEU A 51 -0.31 17.19 0.13
CA LEU A 51 0.83 16.45 0.67
C LEU A 51 1.68 15.76 -0.40
N LYS A 52 1.17 15.50 -1.62
CA LYS A 52 1.94 14.77 -2.66
C LYS A 52 3.33 15.35 -2.98
N PHE A 53 3.53 16.65 -2.75
CA PHE A 53 4.79 17.34 -3.00
C PHE A 53 5.82 17.19 -1.87
N GLU A 54 5.37 16.75 -0.70
CA GLU A 54 6.22 16.49 0.46
C GLU A 54 6.89 15.10 0.40
N GLY A 55 6.51 14.27 -0.58
CA GLY A 55 7.11 12.96 -0.80
C GLY A 55 8.54 13.08 -1.32
N GLY A 56 9.48 12.36 -0.68
CA GLY A 56 10.88 12.35 -1.08
C GLY A 56 11.85 12.35 0.10
N VAL A 57 13.10 12.70 -0.19
CA VAL A 57 14.19 12.77 0.80
C VAL A 57 14.31 14.19 1.35
N HIS A 58 14.22 14.32 2.67
CA HIS A 58 14.39 15.58 3.40
C HIS A 58 15.76 15.61 4.07
N ARG A 59 16.45 16.75 4.01
CA ARG A 59 17.80 16.95 4.54
C ARG A 59 17.80 18.05 5.60
N VAL A 60 18.43 17.80 6.74
CA VAL A 60 18.65 18.80 7.79
C VAL A 60 20.13 18.90 8.13
N GLN A 61 20.62 20.12 8.34
CA GLN A 61 21.96 20.40 8.85
C GLN A 61 21.82 21.10 10.19
N ARG A 62 22.32 20.48 11.26
CA ARG A 62 22.24 21.03 12.62
C ARG A 62 23.30 20.47 13.54
N VAL A 63 23.50 21.12 14.67
CA VAL A 63 24.22 20.54 15.81
C VAL A 63 23.23 19.66 16.58
N PRO A 64 23.38 18.33 16.60
CA PRO A 64 22.42 17.47 17.29
C PRO A 64 22.61 17.61 18.80
N LYS A 65 21.51 17.47 19.56
CA LYS A 65 21.53 17.57 21.03
C LYS A 65 22.44 16.52 21.71
N THR A 66 22.78 15.46 21.00
CA THR A 66 23.67 14.38 21.47
C THR A 66 25.16 14.69 21.28
N GLU A 67 25.52 15.76 20.55
CA GLU A 67 26.91 16.10 20.23
C GLU A 67 27.47 17.14 21.22
N LYS A 68 28.61 16.83 21.85
CA LYS A 68 29.24 17.72 22.85
C LYS A 68 30.16 18.78 22.21
N GLN A 69 30.69 18.52 21.02
CA GLN A 69 31.71 19.40 20.39
C GLN A 69 31.12 20.49 19.48
N GLY A 70 29.79 20.57 19.33
CA GLY A 70 29.16 21.64 18.53
C GLY A 70 29.33 21.49 17.02
N ARG A 71 29.73 20.31 16.51
CA ARG A 71 29.89 20.08 15.07
C ARG A 71 28.53 19.98 14.37
N ILE A 72 28.45 20.55 13.17
CA ILE A 72 27.25 20.44 12.32
C ILE A 72 27.22 19.06 11.68
N HIS A 73 26.13 18.33 11.91
CA HIS A 73 25.85 17.04 11.28
C HIS A 73 24.74 17.20 10.24
N THR A 74 24.90 16.50 9.12
CA THR A 74 23.86 16.37 8.10
C THR A 74 23.09 15.08 8.36
N SER A 75 21.77 15.17 8.52
CA SER A 75 20.88 14.02 8.62
C SER A 75 19.88 14.03 7.47
N THR A 76 19.48 12.85 7.02
CA THR A 76 18.46 12.67 5.99
C THR A 76 17.29 11.84 6.53
N MET A 77 16.10 12.06 5.97
CA MET A 77 14.94 11.19 6.16
C MET A 77 14.20 11.02 4.84
N THR A 78 13.36 10.01 4.75
CA THR A 78 12.46 9.81 3.61
C THR A 78 11.02 9.86 4.09
N VAL A 79 10.21 10.67 3.41
CA VAL A 79 8.76 10.73 3.60
C VAL A 79 8.11 10.10 2.38
N ALA A 80 7.21 9.15 2.60
CA ALA A 80 6.43 8.53 1.54
C ALA A 80 4.95 8.84 1.73
N ILE A 81 4.32 9.44 0.72
CA ILE A 81 2.90 9.80 0.73
C ILE A 81 2.21 9.01 -0.36
N LEU A 82 1.25 8.20 0.07
CA LEU A 82 0.52 7.26 -0.77
C LEU A 82 -0.98 7.51 -0.59
N PRO A 83 -1.76 7.49 -1.68
CA PRO A 83 -3.20 7.55 -1.56
C PRO A 83 -3.72 6.28 -0.89
N GLN A 84 -4.78 6.41 -0.08
CA GLN A 84 -5.42 5.25 0.53
C GLN A 84 -6.09 4.39 -0.58
N PRO A 85 -5.81 3.07 -0.65
CA PRO A 85 -6.44 2.21 -1.64
C PRO A 85 -7.94 2.09 -1.36
N SER A 86 -8.74 2.11 -2.43
CA SER A 86 -10.16 1.78 -2.36
C SER A 86 -10.36 0.26 -2.27
N GLU A 87 -11.43 -0.16 -1.61
CA GLU A 87 -11.80 -1.57 -1.55
C GLU A 87 -12.07 -2.12 -2.96
N ILE A 88 -11.44 -3.26 -3.28
CA ILE A 88 -11.62 -3.92 -4.57
C ILE A 88 -12.97 -4.63 -4.57
N THR A 89 -14.00 -3.96 -5.09
CA THR A 89 -15.28 -4.63 -5.38
C THR A 89 -15.20 -5.29 -6.75
N LEU A 90 -15.29 -6.62 -6.79
CA LEU A 90 -15.25 -7.40 -8.03
C LEU A 90 -16.67 -7.82 -8.43
N THR A 91 -17.29 -7.09 -9.36
CA THR A 91 -18.57 -7.50 -9.96
C THR A 91 -18.28 -8.34 -11.21
N ILE A 92 -18.60 -9.63 -11.17
CA ILE A 92 -18.46 -10.53 -12.32
C ILE A 92 -19.80 -10.57 -13.06
N ASN A 93 -19.79 -10.17 -14.33
CA ASN A 93 -20.98 -10.33 -15.17
C ASN A 93 -21.09 -11.78 -15.64
N PRO A 94 -22.29 -12.39 -15.59
CA PRO A 94 -22.48 -13.77 -16.04
C PRO A 94 -22.27 -13.94 -17.56
N LYS A 95 -22.35 -12.85 -18.34
CA LYS A 95 -22.12 -12.86 -19.80
C LYS A 95 -20.65 -13.07 -20.17
N ASP A 96 -19.74 -12.73 -19.26
CA ASP A 96 -18.29 -12.82 -19.47
C ASP A 96 -17.72 -14.19 -19.06
N LEU A 97 -18.60 -15.12 -18.68
CA LEU A 97 -18.27 -16.46 -18.22
C LEU A 97 -18.64 -17.49 -19.26
N CYS A 98 -17.63 -18.20 -19.79
CA CYS A 98 -17.86 -19.43 -20.54
C CYS A 98 -17.86 -20.61 -19.57
N ILE A 99 -18.98 -21.32 -19.46
CA ILE A 99 -19.12 -22.49 -18.59
C ILE A 99 -19.15 -23.74 -19.47
N GLU A 100 -18.13 -24.56 -19.34
CA GLU A 100 -17.98 -25.84 -20.02
C GLU A 100 -18.18 -26.99 -19.03
N THR A 101 -19.00 -27.96 -19.41
CA THR A 101 -19.20 -29.19 -18.63
C THR A 101 -18.41 -30.32 -19.26
N LYS A 102 -17.60 -31.02 -18.46
CA LYS A 102 -16.78 -32.15 -18.90
C LYS A 102 -17.06 -33.39 -18.04
N ARG A 103 -16.70 -34.55 -18.57
CA ARG A 103 -16.64 -35.79 -17.76
C ARG A 103 -15.55 -35.65 -16.70
N ALA A 104 -15.84 -36.09 -15.49
CA ALA A 104 -14.85 -36.07 -14.42
C ALA A 104 -13.71 -37.05 -14.75
N SER A 105 -12.47 -36.63 -14.48
CA SER A 105 -11.28 -37.45 -14.71
C SER A 105 -10.90 -38.15 -13.41
N GLY A 106 -10.80 -39.48 -13.41
CA GLY A 106 -10.33 -40.26 -12.26
C GLY A 106 -10.75 -41.73 -12.26
N ALA A 107 -10.25 -42.49 -11.27
CA ALA A 107 -10.56 -43.90 -11.03
C ALA A 107 -11.98 -44.10 -10.46
N GLY A 108 -12.99 -43.65 -11.19
CA GLY A 108 -14.39 -43.73 -10.80
C GLY A 108 -15.11 -44.93 -11.40
N GLY A 109 -16.10 -45.47 -10.68
CA GLY A 109 -16.99 -46.53 -11.18
C GLY A 109 -17.90 -46.07 -12.32
N GLN A 110 -18.85 -46.92 -12.73
CA GLN A 110 -19.77 -46.69 -13.86
C GLN A 110 -20.37 -45.28 -13.92
N HIS A 111 -20.78 -44.73 -12.77
CA HIS A 111 -21.37 -43.39 -12.66
C HIS A 111 -20.45 -42.24 -13.12
N VAL A 112 -19.12 -42.39 -12.98
CA VAL A 112 -18.15 -41.35 -13.38
C VAL A 112 -17.94 -41.33 -14.90
N ASN A 113 -18.10 -42.48 -15.56
CA ASN A 113 -17.95 -42.59 -17.01
C ASN A 113 -19.17 -42.05 -17.77
N THR A 114 -20.35 -42.07 -17.14
CA THR A 114 -21.63 -41.68 -17.78
C THR A 114 -22.08 -40.26 -17.41
N THR A 115 -21.64 -39.71 -16.28
CA THR A 115 -22.18 -38.43 -15.76
C THR A 115 -21.21 -37.25 -15.95
N ASP A 116 -21.68 -36.21 -16.65
CA ASP A 116 -20.95 -34.95 -16.86
C ASP A 116 -21.01 -34.06 -15.59
N SER A 117 -20.19 -34.39 -14.61
CA SER A 117 -20.18 -33.72 -13.30
C SER A 117 -19.11 -32.64 -13.15
N ALA A 118 -18.04 -32.63 -13.95
CA ALA A 118 -16.96 -31.66 -13.83
C ALA A 118 -17.28 -30.36 -14.58
N VAL A 119 -16.98 -29.23 -13.95
CA VAL A 119 -17.30 -27.90 -14.49
C VAL A 119 -16.00 -27.11 -14.65
N ARG A 120 -15.81 -26.55 -15.84
CA ARG A 120 -14.74 -25.61 -16.17
C ARG A 120 -15.38 -24.25 -16.47
N ILE A 121 -14.89 -23.21 -15.83
CA ILE A 121 -15.36 -21.84 -16.03
C ILE A 121 -14.17 -21.01 -16.52
N VAL A 122 -14.38 -20.25 -17.59
CA VAL A 122 -13.41 -19.36 -18.20
C VAL A 122 -13.95 -17.93 -18.13
N HIS A 123 -13.20 -17.02 -17.52
CA HIS A 123 -13.49 -15.60 -17.57
C HIS A 123 -12.87 -15.02 -18.85
N ILE A 124 -13.72 -14.69 -19.82
CA ILE A 124 -13.30 -14.26 -21.17
C ILE A 124 -12.36 -13.05 -21.14
N PRO A 125 -12.64 -11.95 -20.41
CA PRO A 125 -11.81 -10.75 -20.49
C PRO A 125 -10.47 -10.88 -19.76
N SER A 126 -10.35 -11.78 -18.76
CA SER A 126 -9.06 -12.03 -18.07
C SER A 126 -8.33 -13.28 -18.56
N GLY A 127 -8.98 -14.14 -19.35
CA GLY A 127 -8.45 -15.45 -19.77
C GLY A 127 -8.26 -16.47 -18.64
N ILE A 128 -8.77 -16.18 -17.43
CA ILE A 128 -8.55 -17.05 -16.26
C ILE A 128 -9.49 -18.23 -16.30
N VAL A 129 -8.93 -19.40 -16.05
CA VAL A 129 -9.65 -20.67 -15.99
C VAL A 129 -9.70 -21.19 -14.56
N SER A 130 -10.89 -21.62 -14.14
CA SER A 130 -11.13 -22.35 -12.90
C SER A 130 -11.90 -23.63 -13.21
N GLU A 131 -11.46 -24.75 -12.66
CA GLU A 131 -12.15 -26.03 -12.83
C GLU A 131 -12.35 -26.72 -11.47
N CYS A 132 -13.49 -27.40 -11.33
CA CYS A 132 -13.81 -28.18 -10.14
C CYS A 132 -14.48 -29.50 -10.51
N GLN A 133 -14.04 -30.59 -9.87
CA GLN A 133 -14.55 -31.94 -10.05
C GLN A 133 -14.69 -32.72 -8.71
N GLN A 134 -14.72 -32.00 -7.57
CA GLN A 134 -14.68 -32.64 -6.25
C GLN A 134 -16.01 -33.30 -5.86
N ALA A 135 -17.15 -32.70 -6.23
CA ALA A 135 -18.47 -33.20 -5.87
C ALA A 135 -19.07 -34.07 -6.99
N ARG A 136 -20.00 -34.96 -6.62
CA ARG A 136 -20.79 -35.73 -7.58
C ARG A 136 -21.82 -34.88 -8.33
N SER A 137 -22.23 -33.75 -7.76
CA SER A 137 -23.23 -32.84 -8.33
C SER A 137 -22.58 -31.70 -9.11
N GLN A 138 -23.07 -31.48 -10.33
CA GLN A 138 -22.64 -30.40 -11.22
C GLN A 138 -22.83 -29.01 -10.58
N ILE A 139 -23.96 -28.77 -9.91
CA ILE A 139 -24.28 -27.47 -9.29
C ILE A 139 -23.26 -27.11 -8.22
N LYS A 140 -22.93 -28.08 -7.35
CA LYS A 140 -21.91 -27.90 -6.31
C LYS A 140 -20.52 -27.64 -6.89
N ASN A 141 -20.18 -28.29 -8.00
CA ASN A 141 -18.91 -28.03 -8.70
C ASN A 141 -18.90 -26.66 -9.38
N LYS A 142 -20.04 -26.21 -9.93
CA LYS A 142 -20.19 -24.87 -10.51
C LYS A 142 -20.02 -23.78 -9.44
N GLU A 143 -20.66 -23.91 -8.29
CA GLU A 143 -20.53 -22.97 -7.16
C GLU A 143 -19.08 -22.88 -6.69
N LYS A 144 -18.43 -24.02 -6.43
CA LYS A 144 -17.01 -24.05 -6.07
C LYS A 144 -16.09 -23.47 -7.15
N ALA A 145 -16.34 -23.78 -8.42
CA ALA A 145 -15.56 -23.22 -9.51
C ALA A 145 -15.72 -21.68 -9.59
N MET A 146 -16.93 -21.16 -9.34
CA MET A 146 -17.18 -19.72 -9.25
C MET A 146 -16.47 -19.07 -8.07
N GLU A 147 -16.48 -19.68 -6.88
CA GLU A 147 -15.75 -19.20 -5.71
C GLU A 147 -14.23 -19.16 -5.98
N LEU A 148 -13.69 -20.21 -6.58
CA LEU A 148 -12.28 -20.26 -6.98
C LEU A 148 -11.93 -19.20 -8.03
N LEU A 149 -12.82 -18.98 -9.01
CA LEU A 149 -12.63 -17.94 -10.01
C LEU A 149 -12.59 -16.56 -9.38
N HIS A 150 -13.53 -16.27 -8.47
CA HIS A 150 -13.60 -15.02 -7.74
C HIS A 150 -12.34 -14.80 -6.90
N ALA A 151 -11.89 -15.82 -6.17
CA ALA A 151 -10.66 -15.75 -5.39
C ALA A 151 -9.43 -15.45 -6.25
N LYS A 152 -9.29 -16.11 -7.42
CA LYS A 152 -8.19 -15.86 -8.36
C LYS A 152 -8.22 -14.45 -8.96
N LEU A 153 -9.40 -13.98 -9.37
CA LEU A 153 -9.55 -12.63 -9.91
C LEU A 153 -9.24 -11.57 -8.85
N TYR A 154 -9.69 -11.80 -7.61
CA TYR A 154 -9.39 -10.93 -6.49
C TYR A 154 -7.90 -10.89 -6.18
N SER A 155 -7.22 -12.05 -6.13
CA SER A 155 -5.79 -12.10 -5.84
C SER A 155 -4.95 -11.34 -6.87
N ILE A 156 -5.29 -11.46 -8.16
CA ILE A 156 -4.58 -10.74 -9.23
C ILE A 156 -4.78 -9.22 -9.09
N LYS A 157 -6.02 -8.76 -8.86
CA LYS A 157 -6.26 -7.32 -8.66
C LYS A 157 -5.55 -6.78 -7.42
N LEU A 158 -5.51 -7.55 -6.34
CA LEU A 158 -4.77 -7.21 -5.12
C LEU A 158 -3.27 -7.10 -5.43
N GLU A 159 -2.72 -8.06 -6.15
CA GLU A 159 -1.30 -8.10 -6.53
C GLU A 159 -0.94 -6.92 -7.45
N GLU A 160 -1.78 -6.58 -8.43
CA GLU A 160 -1.61 -5.39 -9.25
C GLU A 160 -1.63 -4.09 -8.42
N GLN A 161 -2.56 -3.95 -7.48
CA GLN A 161 -2.64 -2.77 -6.62
C GLN A 161 -1.41 -2.65 -5.72
N THR A 162 -1.02 -3.73 -5.05
CA THR A 162 0.16 -3.76 -4.18
C THR A 162 1.45 -3.49 -4.96
N ALA A 163 1.58 -4.02 -6.18
CA ALA A 163 2.69 -3.72 -7.08
C ALA A 163 2.75 -2.24 -7.47
N LYS A 164 1.60 -1.61 -7.78
CA LYS A 164 1.52 -0.16 -8.05
C LYS A 164 1.93 0.67 -6.84
N ILE A 165 1.49 0.30 -5.65
CA ILE A 165 1.87 0.98 -4.41
C ILE A 165 3.36 0.82 -4.13
N HIS A 166 3.89 -0.39 -4.28
CA HIS A 166 5.30 -0.69 -4.03
C HIS A 166 6.22 0.06 -5.00
N THR A 167 5.86 0.10 -6.29
CA THR A 167 6.60 0.87 -7.30
C THR A 167 6.55 2.37 -7.02
N ALA A 168 5.38 2.94 -6.70
CA ALA A 168 5.23 4.34 -6.32
C ALA A 168 6.09 4.70 -5.09
N ARG A 169 6.07 3.85 -4.05
CA ARG A 169 6.90 4.04 -2.85
C ARG A 169 8.38 3.98 -3.18
N LYS A 170 8.81 3.03 -4.02
CA LYS A 170 10.22 2.89 -4.44
C LYS A 170 10.69 4.12 -5.21
N ILE A 171 9.84 4.70 -6.06
CA ILE A 171 10.16 5.94 -6.79
C ILE A 171 10.41 7.11 -5.82
N GLN A 172 9.53 7.29 -4.83
CA GLN A 172 9.70 8.35 -3.81
C GLN A 172 10.94 8.13 -2.94
N ALA A 173 11.24 6.87 -2.58
CA ALA A 173 12.41 6.54 -1.77
C ALA A 173 13.74 6.67 -2.53
N ASN A 174 13.76 6.34 -3.82
CA ASN A 174 14.96 6.39 -4.66
C ASN A 174 15.20 7.76 -5.29
N GLN A 175 14.33 8.76 -5.05
CA GLN A 175 14.63 10.13 -5.44
C GLN A 175 15.87 10.61 -4.69
N GLN A 176 17.01 10.59 -5.38
CA GLN A 176 18.23 11.19 -4.87
C GLN A 176 18.00 12.69 -4.68
N CYS A 177 18.34 13.15 -3.49
CA CYS A 177 18.47 14.55 -3.15
C CYS A 177 19.65 15.14 -3.96
N THR A 178 19.42 15.49 -5.22
CA THR A 178 20.30 16.43 -5.92
C THR A 178 20.06 17.82 -5.32
N ASP A 179 21.11 18.60 -5.11
CA ASP A 179 21.13 19.80 -4.24
C ASP A 179 20.00 20.84 -4.49
N THR A 180 19.29 20.76 -5.62
CA THR A 180 18.21 21.67 -6.02
C THR A 180 16.80 21.29 -5.57
N ARG A 181 16.52 20.05 -5.12
CA ARG A 181 15.14 19.62 -4.76
C ARG A 181 14.90 19.35 -3.28
N CYS A 182 15.95 19.38 -2.47
CA CYS A 182 15.80 19.22 -1.04
C CYS A 182 15.52 20.58 -0.43
N PHE A 183 14.34 20.73 0.18
CA PHE A 183 14.04 21.87 1.04
C PHE A 183 15.08 21.92 2.18
N THR A 184 16.20 22.59 1.93
CA THR A 184 17.11 23.06 2.97
C THR A 184 16.55 24.37 3.48
N GLN A 185 15.56 24.31 4.38
CA GLN A 185 15.37 25.43 5.31
C GLN A 185 16.47 25.33 6.36
N ALA A 186 17.65 25.84 5.98
CA ALA A 186 18.61 26.34 6.94
C ALA A 186 18.14 27.75 7.33
N SER A 187 17.54 27.88 8.50
CA SER A 187 17.36 29.20 9.13
C SER A 187 17.82 29.10 10.57
N VAL A 188 19.14 29.01 10.73
CA VAL A 188 19.79 29.44 11.95
C VAL A 188 19.74 30.97 11.94
N ALA A 189 18.79 31.55 12.65
CA ALA A 189 18.85 32.95 13.04
C ALA A 189 18.89 33.01 14.57
N LYS A 190 20.07 32.75 15.13
CA LYS A 190 20.43 33.33 16.43
C LYS A 190 20.77 34.80 16.17
N LYS A 191 20.01 35.72 16.74
CA LYS A 191 20.57 36.99 17.22
C LYS A 191 19.89 37.36 18.53
N ASN A 192 20.68 37.20 19.60
CA ASN A 192 20.46 37.83 20.89
C ASN A 192 20.43 39.36 20.75
N GLN A 193 19.68 39.98 21.66
CA GLN A 193 19.89 41.25 22.40
C GLN A 193 18.55 41.98 22.46
N ASN A 194 17.84 41.94 23.60
CA ASN A 194 18.00 42.79 24.78
C ASN A 194 17.89 44.28 24.48
N TRP A 195 16.92 44.89 25.19
CA TRP A 195 16.53 46.30 25.34
C TRP A 195 15.44 46.76 24.38
#